data_AF-A0A2V6GYU8-F1
#
_entry.id   AF-A0A2V6GYU8-F1
#
_cell.length_a   1.000
_cell.length_b   1.000
_cell.length_c   1.000
_cell.angle_alpha   90.00
_cell.angle_beta   90.00
_cell.angle_gamma   90.00
#
_symmetry.space_group_name_H-M   'P 1'
#
loop_
_entity.id
_entity.type
_entity.pdbx_description
1 polymer ?
#
loop_
_entity_poly.entity_id
_entity_poly.type
_entity_poly.pdbx_seq_one_letter_code
_entity_poly.pdbx_strand_id
1 'polypeptide(L)'
;MTDPHFQSVLILADESANWKIGGLRQLDRLLLALNELAIENRYQEKIDIFIFWKPEIETSARWLPSLPQLNRVQLTESPYSGSCILATCLFVARDGLAEFFRTTSVARFEGSNVELMSVWPQLSQRFDTACRSAIGESWRFLNSTQDIWSSETQLLRRSGKSQDGPVARFVNRPISRAVTRLLLRFPITPTAWTISICVLLARRRTHRRFLRCFRGNHLRR
;
A
#
# COMPACT_ATOMS: atom_id res chain seq x y z
N MET A 1 -5.87 24.95 -14.24
CA MET A 1 -6.30 25.80 -13.10
C MET A 1 -6.40 24.88 -11.89
N THR A 2 -5.34 24.85 -11.09
CA THR A 2 -5.21 24.06 -9.85
C THR A 2 -5.46 25.02 -8.70
N ASP A 3 -6.65 24.96 -8.13
CA ASP A 3 -7.12 25.87 -7.06
C ASP A 3 -7.24 25.07 -5.74
N PRO A 4 -7.10 25.68 -4.56
CA PRO A 4 -6.02 26.50 -4.03
C PRO A 4 -5.27 25.74 -2.92
N HIS A 5 -4.20 26.31 -2.39
CA HIS A 5 -3.51 25.97 -1.13
C HIS A 5 -4.10 24.77 -0.33
N PHE A 6 -3.63 23.56 -0.66
CA PHE A 6 -4.06 22.32 -0.02
C PHE A 6 -3.36 22.16 1.33
N GLN A 7 -3.81 22.92 2.33
CA GLN A 7 -3.14 23.03 3.63
C GLN A 7 -3.55 21.94 4.61
N SER A 8 -4.77 21.40 4.52
CA SER A 8 -5.28 20.47 5.52
C SER A 8 -6.14 19.33 4.95
N VAL A 9 -5.96 18.14 5.54
CA VAL A 9 -6.64 16.90 5.16
C VAL A 9 -7.19 16.23 6.40
N LEU A 10 -8.45 15.82 6.32
CA LEU A 10 -9.09 14.92 7.27
C LEU A 10 -9.12 13.52 6.66
N ILE A 11 -8.45 12.56 7.29
CA ILE A 11 -8.46 11.16 6.87
C ILE A 11 -9.42 10.36 7.76
N LEU A 12 -10.49 9.85 7.17
CA LEU A 12 -11.38 8.87 7.79
C LEU A 12 -10.66 7.51 7.85
N ALA A 13 -10.21 7.14 9.03
CA ALA A 13 -9.46 5.90 9.25
C ALA A 13 -10.39 4.77 9.72
N ASP A 14 -10.81 3.94 8.76
CA ASP A 14 -11.38 2.62 9.02
C ASP A 14 -10.33 1.56 8.66
N GLU A 15 -9.62 1.04 9.67
CA GLU A 15 -8.69 -0.08 9.52
C GLU A 15 -9.27 -1.41 10.05
N SER A 16 -10.59 -1.48 10.31
CA SER A 16 -11.23 -2.71 10.84
C SER A 16 -11.00 -3.94 9.94
N ALA A 17 -10.94 -3.71 8.63
CA ALA A 17 -10.68 -4.76 7.65
C ALA A 17 -9.18 -5.00 7.38
N ASN A 18 -8.27 -4.25 8.02
CA ASN A 18 -6.81 -4.37 7.93
C ASN A 18 -6.30 -4.46 6.47
N TRP A 19 -6.82 -3.59 5.60
CA TRP A 19 -6.51 -3.63 4.18
C TRP A 19 -5.05 -3.31 3.90
N LYS A 20 -4.32 -4.30 3.39
CA LYS A 20 -2.96 -4.16 2.89
C LYS A 20 -2.92 -4.47 1.41
N ILE A 21 -2.41 -3.53 0.62
CA ILE A 21 -2.23 -3.70 -0.83
C ILE A 21 -0.75 -3.57 -1.13
N GLY A 22 -0.15 -4.65 -1.65
CA GLY A 22 1.31 -4.71 -1.82
C GLY A 22 2.07 -4.65 -0.49
N GLY A 23 1.48 -5.14 0.60
CA GLY A 23 2.07 -5.17 1.94
C GLY A 23 1.99 -3.87 2.74
N LEU A 24 1.53 -2.77 2.13
CA LEU A 24 1.40 -1.46 2.76
C LEU A 24 -0.03 -1.23 3.27
N ARG A 25 -0.18 -0.68 4.48
CA ARG A 25 -1.49 -0.24 5.01
C ARG A 25 -2.04 0.92 4.18
N GLN A 26 -3.35 1.06 4.12
CA GLN A 26 -3.93 2.16 3.33
C GLN A 26 -3.65 3.54 3.95
N LEU A 27 -3.64 3.65 5.28
CA LEU A 27 -3.29 4.91 5.94
C LEU A 27 -1.88 5.38 5.53
N ASP A 28 -0.87 4.49 5.59
CA ASP A 28 0.48 4.78 5.10
C ASP A 28 0.52 5.22 3.65
N ARG A 29 -0.22 4.51 2.81
CA ARG A 29 -0.29 4.76 1.38
C ARG A 29 -0.81 6.17 1.10
N LEU A 30 -1.84 6.62 1.82
CA LEU A 30 -2.38 7.97 1.68
C LEU A 30 -1.38 9.03 2.15
N LEU A 31 -0.71 8.80 3.29
CA LEU A 31 0.30 9.74 3.78
C LEU A 31 1.47 9.90 2.82
N LEU A 32 1.93 8.79 2.22
CA LEU A 32 2.99 8.83 1.22
C LEU A 32 2.54 9.54 -0.05
N ALA A 33 1.33 9.25 -0.52
CA ALA A 33 0.78 9.92 -1.71
C ALA A 33 0.60 11.44 -1.48
N LEU A 34 0.18 11.86 -0.28
CA LEU A 34 0.10 13.28 0.09
C LEU A 34 1.48 13.94 0.15
N ASN A 35 2.47 13.25 0.72
CA ASN A 35 3.84 13.73 0.77
C ASN A 35 4.44 13.87 -0.64
N GLU A 36 4.24 12.89 -1.51
CA GLU A 36 4.64 12.93 -2.92
C GLU A 36 3.96 14.09 -3.65
N LEU A 37 2.64 14.23 -3.51
CA LEU A 37 1.86 15.33 -4.09
C LEU A 37 2.42 16.70 -3.68
N ALA A 38 2.73 16.89 -2.39
CA ALA A 38 3.29 18.13 -1.88
C ALA A 38 4.68 18.43 -2.45
N ILE A 39 5.52 17.40 -2.62
CA ILE A 39 6.85 17.53 -3.23
C ILE A 39 6.71 17.93 -4.71
N GLU A 40 5.86 17.24 -5.46
CA GLU A 40 5.64 17.48 -6.90
C GLU A 40 5.11 18.88 -7.17
N ASN A 41 4.17 19.35 -6.34
CA ASN A 41 3.60 20.69 -6.45
C ASN A 41 4.43 21.78 -5.75
N ARG A 42 5.60 21.42 -5.19
CA ARG A 42 6.54 22.34 -4.52
C ARG A 42 5.89 23.18 -3.42
N TYR A 43 5.05 22.55 -2.60
CA TYR A 43 4.45 23.23 -1.46
C TYR A 43 5.55 23.69 -0.49
N GLN A 44 5.48 24.96 -0.09
CA GLN A 44 6.40 25.55 0.87
C GLN A 44 6.06 25.08 2.29
N GLU A 45 4.77 25.10 2.62
CA GLU A 45 4.22 24.64 3.89
C GLU A 45 3.96 23.13 3.88
N LYS A 46 3.88 22.54 5.08
CA LYS A 46 3.47 21.14 5.24
C LYS A 46 1.95 21.04 5.16
N ILE A 47 1.46 19.89 4.70
CA ILE A 47 0.05 19.54 4.75
C ILE A 47 -0.27 19.03 6.16
N ASP A 48 -1.23 19.67 6.82
CA ASP A 48 -1.80 19.24 8.08
C ASP A 48 -2.73 18.05 7.88
N ILE A 49 -2.54 17.01 8.69
CA ILE A 49 -3.30 15.77 8.58
C ILE A 49 -3.93 15.43 9.91
N PHE A 50 -5.26 15.46 9.94
CA PHE A 50 -6.03 14.96 11.05
C PHE A 50 -6.53 13.53 10.74
N ILE A 51 -6.15 12.57 11.58
CA ILE A 51 -6.59 11.17 11.43
C ILE A 51 -7.84 10.97 12.28
N PHE A 52 -9.00 10.89 11.61
CA PHE A 52 -10.26 10.65 12.27
C PHE A 52 -10.64 9.16 12.25
N TRP A 53 -10.29 8.48 13.35
CA TRP A 53 -10.56 7.06 13.52
C TRP A 53 -12.05 6.78 13.62
N LYS A 54 -12.46 5.68 12.99
CA LYS A 54 -13.79 5.11 13.16
C LYS A 54 -14.10 4.88 14.65
N PRO A 55 -15.22 5.39 15.19
CA PRO A 55 -15.48 5.39 16.64
C PRO A 55 -15.46 4.00 17.29
N GLU A 56 -15.85 2.96 16.55
CA GLU A 56 -15.87 1.58 17.03
C GLU A 56 -14.47 0.97 17.21
N ILE A 57 -13.41 1.63 16.70
CA ILE A 57 -12.03 1.16 16.85
C ILE A 57 -11.46 1.67 18.17
N GLU A 58 -11.17 0.74 19.08
CA GLU A 58 -10.51 1.01 20.35
C GLU A 58 -9.16 1.72 20.17
N THR A 59 -8.84 2.65 21.07
CA THR A 59 -7.59 3.42 21.02
C THR A 59 -6.33 2.56 21.02
N SER A 60 -6.34 1.42 21.70
CA SER A 60 -5.26 0.43 21.73
C SER A 60 -5.00 -0.24 20.38
N ALA A 61 -6.03 -0.36 19.54
CA ALA A 61 -5.95 -0.96 18.21
C ALA A 61 -5.62 0.08 17.12
N ARG A 62 -5.68 1.38 17.43
CA ARG A 62 -5.34 2.46 16.51
C ARG A 62 -3.85 2.46 16.24
N TRP A 63 -3.52 2.42 14.97
CA TRP A 63 -2.14 2.37 14.52
C TRP A 63 -1.71 3.74 13.98
N LEU A 64 -0.78 4.39 14.69
CA LEU A 64 -0.20 5.62 14.20
C LEU A 64 0.98 5.34 13.26
N PRO A 65 0.99 5.92 12.06
CA PRO A 65 2.06 5.72 11.10
C PRO A 65 3.39 6.33 11.57
N SER A 66 4.44 5.52 11.57
CA SER A 66 5.82 5.98 11.79
C SER A 66 6.60 5.85 10.48
N LEU A 67 6.57 6.90 9.67
CA LEU A 67 7.27 6.93 8.39
C LEU A 67 8.34 8.05 8.42
N PRO A 68 9.64 7.70 8.56
CA PRO A 68 10.72 8.69 8.62
C PRO A 68 10.85 9.56 7.37
N GLN A 69 10.32 9.08 6.24
CA GLN A 69 10.38 9.73 4.93
C GLN A 69 9.33 10.83 4.72
N LEU A 70 8.41 11.03 5.67
CA LEU A 70 7.39 12.07 5.60
C LEU A 70 7.98 13.42 6.05
N ASN A 71 8.25 14.30 5.08
CA ASN A 71 8.81 15.63 5.35
C ASN A 71 7.90 16.79 4.94
N ARG A 72 6.86 16.54 4.15
CA ARG A 72 5.87 17.53 3.69
C ARG A 72 4.49 17.36 4.31
N VAL A 73 4.33 16.44 5.25
CA VAL A 73 3.08 16.22 5.98
C VAL A 73 3.34 16.26 7.48
N GLN A 74 2.35 16.70 8.25
CA GLN A 74 2.40 16.68 9.71
C GLN A 74 1.04 16.28 10.29
N LEU A 75 1.06 15.52 11.39
CA LEU A 75 -0.16 15.11 12.07
C LEU A 75 -0.63 16.20 13.02
N THR A 76 -1.94 16.49 13.01
CA THR A 76 -2.57 17.46 13.91
C THR A 76 -3.55 16.77 14.85
N GLU A 77 -3.82 17.41 16.00
CA GLU A 77 -4.75 16.90 17.01
C GLU A 77 -6.22 17.23 16.71
N SER A 78 -6.47 18.19 15.82
CA SER A 78 -7.81 18.60 15.40
C SER A 78 -7.88 18.92 13.91
N PRO A 79 -9.03 18.68 13.26
CA PRO A 79 -9.26 19.11 11.88
C PRO A 79 -9.56 20.60 11.80
N TYR A 80 -9.24 21.20 10.67
CA TYR A 80 -9.63 22.56 10.33
C TYR A 80 -10.91 22.56 9.49
N SER A 81 -11.74 23.58 9.63
CA SER A 81 -12.86 23.80 8.70
C SER A 81 -12.31 24.02 7.29
N GLY A 82 -12.95 23.40 6.29
CA GLY A 82 -12.49 23.37 4.91
C GLY A 82 -11.49 22.25 4.57
N SER A 83 -11.09 21.42 5.56
CA SER A 83 -10.17 20.29 5.31
C SER A 83 -10.74 19.34 4.26
N CYS A 84 -9.88 18.90 3.35
CA CYS A 84 -10.25 17.91 2.34
C CYS A 84 -10.45 16.53 2.98
N ILE A 85 -11.53 15.83 2.64
CA ILE A 85 -11.82 14.51 3.20
C ILE A 85 -11.21 13.42 2.32
N LEU A 86 -10.38 12.58 2.92
CA LEU A 86 -9.92 11.30 2.35
C LEU A 86 -10.33 10.16 3.29
N ALA A 87 -10.28 8.92 2.82
CA ALA A 87 -10.58 7.75 3.66
C ALA A 87 -9.67 6.57 3.31
N THR A 88 -9.42 5.68 4.28
CA THR A 88 -8.61 4.47 4.10
C THR A 88 -9.19 3.47 3.10
N CYS A 89 -10.44 3.65 2.68
CA CYS A 89 -11.02 2.93 1.55
C CYS A 89 -10.57 3.43 0.18
N LEU A 90 -9.80 4.51 0.11
CA LEU A 90 -9.20 4.96 -1.14
C LEU A 90 -7.84 4.28 -1.38
N PHE A 91 -7.79 3.42 -2.40
CA PHE A 91 -6.53 2.96 -2.95
C PHE A 91 -5.98 3.98 -3.95
N VAL A 92 -4.73 4.39 -3.75
CA VAL A 92 -3.97 5.20 -4.72
C VAL A 92 -2.71 4.46 -5.17
N ALA A 93 -2.54 4.33 -6.48
CA ALA A 93 -1.27 3.97 -7.10
C ALA A 93 -0.35 5.21 -7.16
N ARG A 94 0.88 5.02 -7.66
CA ARG A 94 1.84 6.11 -7.86
C ARG A 94 1.23 7.22 -8.72
N ASP A 95 1.40 8.47 -8.29
CA ASP A 95 0.86 9.70 -8.91
C ASP A 95 -0.68 9.76 -8.96
N GLY A 96 -1.37 8.79 -8.35
CA GLY A 96 -2.82 8.64 -8.51
C GLY A 96 -3.67 9.58 -7.69
N LEU A 97 -3.09 10.17 -6.63
CA LEU A 97 -3.78 11.14 -5.81
C LEU A 97 -4.04 12.46 -6.57
N ALA A 98 -3.10 12.88 -7.42
CA ALA A 98 -3.30 14.05 -8.28
C ALA A 98 -4.44 13.83 -9.28
N GLU A 99 -4.56 12.61 -9.83
CA GLU A 99 -5.69 12.23 -10.69
C GLU A 99 -7.01 12.24 -9.91
N PHE A 100 -7.02 11.65 -8.71
CA PHE A 100 -8.19 11.64 -7.83
C PHE A 100 -8.77 13.03 -7.61
N PHE A 101 -7.94 14.03 -7.28
CA PHE A 101 -8.40 15.41 -7.11
C PHE A 101 -8.92 16.07 -8.39
N ARG A 102 -8.47 15.62 -9.58
CA ARG A 102 -8.97 16.14 -10.86
C ARG A 102 -10.28 15.49 -11.28
N THR A 103 -10.46 14.19 -10.99
CA THR A 103 -11.60 13.40 -11.48
C THR A 103 -12.76 13.36 -10.51
N THR A 104 -12.52 13.66 -9.23
CA THR A 104 -13.51 13.49 -8.16
C THR A 104 -13.77 14.82 -7.48
N SER A 105 -15.04 15.17 -7.29
CA SER A 105 -15.44 16.30 -6.43
C SER A 105 -15.26 15.91 -4.96
N VAL A 106 -14.07 16.18 -4.43
CA VAL A 106 -13.75 15.75 -3.06
C VAL A 106 -14.54 16.55 -2.04
N ALA A 107 -15.20 15.82 -1.13
CA ALA A 107 -15.96 16.42 -0.03
C ALA A 107 -15.02 17.19 0.92
N ARG A 108 -15.50 18.30 1.46
CA ARG A 108 -14.80 19.08 2.48
C ARG A 108 -15.49 18.97 3.83
N PHE A 109 -14.70 19.01 4.88
CA PHE A 109 -15.18 19.04 6.26
C PHE A 109 -15.62 20.46 6.61
N GLU A 110 -16.88 20.63 6.94
CA GLU A 110 -17.47 21.88 7.41
C GLU A 110 -18.07 21.58 8.78
N GLY A 111 -17.31 21.82 9.85
CA GLY A 111 -17.74 21.45 11.20
C GLY A 111 -16.76 21.89 12.28
N SER A 112 -17.22 21.80 13.53
CA SER A 112 -16.40 22.06 14.73
C SER A 112 -16.01 20.75 15.44
N ASN A 113 -14.98 20.79 16.29
CA ASN A 113 -14.48 19.61 17.03
C ASN A 113 -15.56 18.84 17.80
N VAL A 114 -16.58 19.53 18.29
CA VAL A 114 -17.62 18.95 19.16
C VAL A 114 -18.55 17.99 18.40
N GLU A 115 -18.70 18.18 17.08
CA GLU A 115 -19.60 17.36 16.25
C GLU A 115 -18.93 16.10 15.71
N LEU A 116 -17.59 16.00 15.73
CA LEU A 116 -16.85 14.94 15.05
C LEU A 116 -17.31 13.53 15.43
N MET A 117 -17.51 13.27 16.72
CA MET A 117 -17.82 11.93 17.23
C MET A 117 -19.12 11.34 16.65
N SER A 118 -20.11 12.17 16.30
CA SER A 118 -21.39 11.72 15.76
C SER A 118 -21.46 11.78 14.23
N VAL A 119 -20.57 12.53 13.57
CA VAL A 119 -20.62 12.75 12.11
C VAL A 119 -19.81 11.76 11.29
N TRP A 120 -19.02 10.86 11.90
CA TRP A 120 -18.21 9.88 11.15
C TRP A 120 -19.01 9.16 10.05
N PRO A 121 -20.20 8.58 10.34
CA PRO A 121 -20.97 7.85 9.31
C PRO A 121 -21.40 8.74 8.15
N GLN A 122 -21.76 10.00 8.44
CA GLN A 122 -22.18 10.97 7.43
C GLN A 122 -21.00 11.37 6.54
N LEU A 123 -19.82 11.63 7.13
CA LEU A 123 -18.60 11.95 6.38
C LEU A 123 -18.16 10.79 5.49
N SER A 124 -18.21 9.56 6.00
CA SER A 124 -17.88 8.37 5.21
C SER A 124 -18.86 8.16 4.07
N GLN A 125 -20.17 8.28 4.32
CA GLN A 125 -21.17 8.11 3.26
C GLN A 125 -21.00 9.16 2.15
N ARG A 126 -20.69 10.41 2.51
CA ARG A 126 -20.38 11.48 1.54
C ARG A 126 -19.15 11.13 0.71
N PHE A 127 -18.08 10.65 1.35
CA PHE A 127 -16.86 10.24 0.67
C PHE A 127 -17.10 9.06 -0.29
N ASP A 128 -17.80 8.04 0.18
CA ASP A 128 -18.15 6.84 -0.61
C ASP A 128 -18.96 7.22 -1.86
N THR A 129 -19.95 8.11 -1.70
CA THR A 129 -20.79 8.57 -2.81
C THR A 129 -19.96 9.31 -3.85
N ALA A 130 -19.07 10.20 -3.42
CA ALA A 130 -18.16 10.91 -4.32
C ALA A 130 -17.25 9.94 -5.09
N CYS A 131 -16.66 8.97 -4.39
CA CYS A 131 -15.75 7.99 -5.02
C CYS A 131 -16.47 7.05 -6.00
N ARG A 132 -17.70 6.62 -5.70
CA ARG A 132 -18.49 5.75 -6.58
C ARG A 132 -18.97 6.46 -7.85
N SER A 133 -19.11 7.78 -7.79
CA SER A 133 -19.52 8.60 -8.94
C SER A 133 -18.37 8.92 -9.91
N ALA A 134 -17.12 8.69 -9.50
CA ALA A 134 -15.93 9.02 -10.28
C ALA A 134 -15.19 7.75 -10.72
N ILE A 135 -14.48 7.84 -11.84
CA ILE A 135 -13.67 6.74 -12.39
C ILE A 135 -12.24 7.24 -12.48
N GLY A 136 -11.31 6.43 -11.97
CA GLY A 136 -9.88 6.69 -12.03
C GLY A 136 -9.09 5.49 -12.54
N GLU A 137 -8.04 5.74 -13.31
CA GLU A 137 -7.13 4.70 -13.77
C GLU A 137 -5.97 4.45 -12.81
N SER A 138 -5.71 5.40 -11.91
CA SER A 138 -4.60 5.38 -10.94
C SER A 138 -5.04 5.34 -9.48
N TRP A 139 -6.35 5.40 -9.24
CA TRP A 139 -6.94 5.26 -7.92
C TRP A 139 -8.16 4.34 -7.99
N ARG A 140 -8.64 3.86 -6.85
CA ARG A 140 -9.83 2.99 -6.75
C ARG A 140 -10.48 3.09 -5.38
N PHE A 141 -11.81 3.04 -5.36
CA PHE A 141 -12.58 2.83 -4.13
C PHE A 141 -12.59 1.34 -3.73
N LEU A 142 -12.20 1.05 -2.50
CA LEU A 142 -12.19 -0.28 -1.91
C LEU A 142 -13.46 -0.47 -1.08
N ASN A 143 -14.30 -1.43 -1.45
CA ASN A 143 -15.50 -1.79 -0.70
C ASN A 143 -15.43 -3.22 -0.15
N SER A 144 -14.64 -4.06 -0.80
CA SER A 144 -14.60 -5.49 -0.54
C SER A 144 -13.17 -6.03 -0.64
N THR A 145 -12.96 -7.20 -0.06
CA THR A 145 -11.68 -7.92 -0.17
C THR A 145 -11.33 -8.31 -1.61
N GLN A 146 -12.31 -8.42 -2.51
CA GLN A 146 -12.07 -8.66 -3.94
C GLN A 146 -11.36 -7.47 -4.62
N ASP A 147 -11.57 -6.26 -4.10
CA ASP A 147 -10.94 -5.04 -4.61
C ASP A 147 -9.43 -5.01 -4.33
N ILE A 148 -8.96 -5.78 -3.34
CA ILE A 148 -7.53 -5.91 -3.02
C ILE A 148 -6.79 -6.54 -4.20
N TRP A 149 -7.30 -7.66 -4.75
CA TRP A 149 -6.63 -8.35 -5.85
C TRP A 149 -6.58 -7.51 -7.12
N SER A 150 -7.66 -6.80 -7.40
CA SER A 150 -7.74 -5.91 -8.55
C SER A 150 -6.83 -4.68 -8.39
N SER A 151 -6.76 -4.11 -7.18
CA SER A 151 -5.87 -3.00 -6.84
C SER A 151 -4.40 -3.41 -6.87
N GLU A 152 -4.06 -4.61 -6.40
CA GLU A 152 -2.71 -5.16 -6.57
C GLU A 152 -2.38 -5.31 -8.05
N THR A 153 -3.28 -5.87 -8.85
CA THR A 153 -3.06 -6.01 -10.30
C THR A 153 -2.82 -4.64 -10.95
N GLN A 154 -3.61 -3.63 -10.59
CA GLN A 154 -3.43 -2.23 -11.04
C GLN A 154 -2.08 -1.66 -10.60
N LEU A 155 -1.70 -1.82 -9.33
CA LEU A 155 -0.40 -1.42 -8.78
C LEU A 155 0.75 -2.07 -9.55
N LEU A 156 0.68 -3.38 -9.79
CA LEU A 156 1.73 -4.14 -10.44
C LEU A 156 1.86 -3.82 -11.94
N ARG A 157 0.77 -3.47 -12.62
CA ARG A 157 0.78 -2.98 -14.00
C ARG A 157 1.51 -1.64 -14.09
N ARG A 158 1.23 -0.71 -13.17
CA ARG A 158 1.85 0.63 -13.14
C ARG A 158 3.27 0.64 -12.56
N SER A 159 3.64 -0.33 -11.72
CA SER A 159 5.01 -0.50 -11.21
C SER A 159 6.01 -1.02 -12.27
N GLY A 160 5.60 -1.15 -13.53
CA GLY A 160 6.46 -1.56 -14.62
C GLY A 160 7.51 -0.50 -14.94
N LYS A 161 8.75 -0.70 -14.50
CA LYS A 161 9.91 0.02 -15.06
C LYS A 161 9.88 -0.14 -16.58
N SER A 162 10.00 0.96 -17.31
CA SER A 162 10.09 0.97 -18.77
C SER A 162 11.38 0.34 -19.30
N GLN A 163 12.35 0.01 -18.43
CA GLN A 163 13.68 -0.50 -18.79
C GLN A 163 13.85 -2.03 -18.69
N ASP A 164 12.86 -2.78 -18.21
CA ASP A 164 13.02 -4.24 -18.06
C ASP A 164 12.68 -4.98 -19.36
N GLY A 165 13.62 -5.80 -19.86
CA GLY A 165 13.43 -6.63 -21.06
C GLY A 165 12.25 -7.62 -20.94
N PRO A 166 11.68 -8.08 -22.08
CA PRO A 166 10.45 -8.88 -22.12
C PRO A 166 10.50 -10.15 -21.27
N VAL A 167 11.64 -10.83 -21.21
CA VAL A 167 11.84 -12.04 -20.37
C VAL A 167 11.70 -11.72 -18.87
N ALA A 168 12.22 -10.59 -18.42
CA ALA A 168 12.09 -10.15 -17.03
C ALA A 168 10.62 -9.82 -16.68
N ARG A 169 9.89 -9.24 -17.64
CA ARG A 169 8.50 -8.79 -17.47
C ARG A 169 7.49 -9.93 -17.42
N PHE A 170 7.65 -10.94 -18.28
CA PHE A 170 6.66 -12.01 -18.44
C PHE A 170 7.00 -13.33 -17.76
N VAL A 171 8.27 -13.59 -17.43
CA VAL A 171 8.69 -14.86 -16.81
C VAL A 171 9.20 -14.65 -15.40
N ASN A 172 10.21 -13.77 -15.21
CA ASN A 172 10.81 -13.62 -13.88
C ASN A 172 9.88 -12.93 -12.88
N ARG A 173 9.06 -11.98 -13.33
CA ARG A 173 8.16 -11.20 -12.46
C ARG A 173 7.03 -12.02 -11.82
N PRO A 174 6.24 -12.83 -12.57
CA PRO A 174 5.22 -13.66 -11.94
C PRO A 174 5.83 -14.72 -11.01
N ILE A 175 6.96 -15.32 -11.38
CA ILE A 175 7.65 -16.33 -10.57
C ILE A 175 8.21 -15.70 -9.29
N SER A 176 8.94 -14.59 -9.40
CA SER A 176 9.51 -13.90 -8.23
C SER A 176 8.41 -13.43 -7.29
N ARG A 177 7.30 -12.90 -7.82
CA ARG A 177 6.15 -12.48 -7.00
C ARG A 177 5.46 -13.65 -6.32
N ALA A 178 5.31 -14.79 -6.99
CA ALA A 178 4.76 -16.01 -6.40
C ALA A 178 5.67 -16.53 -5.28
N VAL A 179 6.99 -16.55 -5.50
CA VAL A 179 7.99 -16.96 -4.51
C VAL A 179 8.03 -15.99 -3.34
N THR A 180 8.05 -14.67 -3.55
CA THR A 180 8.03 -13.69 -2.46
C THR A 180 6.74 -13.76 -1.65
N ARG A 181 5.58 -13.94 -2.29
CA ARG A 181 4.30 -14.16 -1.57
C ARG A 181 4.31 -15.46 -0.78
N LEU A 182 4.92 -16.51 -1.31
CA LEU A 182 5.10 -17.78 -0.60
C LEU A 182 6.02 -17.60 0.61
N LEU A 183 7.15 -16.91 0.44
CA LEU A 183 8.13 -16.63 1.48
C LEU A 183 7.56 -15.76 2.61
N LEU A 184 6.77 -14.73 2.29
CA LEU A 184 6.13 -13.87 3.29
C LEU A 184 5.01 -14.58 4.06
N ARG A 185 4.47 -15.68 3.52
CA ARG A 185 3.39 -16.46 4.15
C ARG A 185 3.92 -17.52 5.12
N PHE A 186 5.20 -17.88 5.04
CA PHE A 186 5.85 -18.74 6.02
C PHE A 186 6.70 -17.89 6.98
N PRO A 187 6.53 -18.00 8.32
CA PRO A 187 7.30 -17.25 9.31
C PRO A 187 8.71 -17.87 9.46
N ILE A 188 9.43 -17.95 8.35
CA ILE A 188 10.75 -18.56 8.29
C ILE A 188 11.73 -17.43 7.99
N THR A 189 12.58 -17.12 8.98
CA THR A 189 13.65 -16.11 8.85
C THR A 189 14.53 -16.42 7.63
N PRO A 190 15.04 -15.41 6.90
CA PRO A 190 15.87 -15.60 5.70
C PRO A 190 17.01 -16.61 5.89
N THR A 191 17.60 -16.65 7.08
CA THR A 191 18.65 -17.57 7.51
C THR A 191 18.24 -19.05 7.41
N ALA A 192 16.99 -19.38 7.73
CA ALA A 192 16.48 -20.74 7.68
C ALA A 192 16.25 -21.24 6.24
N TRP A 193 15.94 -20.34 5.30
CA TRP A 193 15.94 -20.65 3.88
C TRP A 193 17.34 -20.91 3.35
N THR A 194 18.32 -20.08 3.74
CA THR A 194 19.73 -20.28 3.38
C THR A 194 20.24 -21.64 3.87
N ILE A 195 19.98 -21.99 5.13
CA ILE A 195 20.39 -23.29 5.69
C ILE A 195 19.69 -24.45 4.97
N SER A 196 18.38 -24.35 4.71
CA SER A 196 17.63 -25.42 4.02
C SER A 196 18.13 -25.66 2.59
N ILE A 197 18.43 -24.60 1.84
CA ILE A 197 19.01 -24.70 0.50
C ILE A 197 20.42 -25.30 0.56
N CYS A 198 21.25 -24.86 1.51
CA CYS A 198 22.59 -25.42 1.72
C CYS A 198 22.54 -26.92 2.03
N VAL A 199 21.62 -27.36 2.90
CA VAL A 199 21.45 -28.78 3.24
C VAL A 199 20.94 -29.59 2.06
N LEU A 200 19.95 -29.09 1.30
CA LEU A 200 19.44 -29.74 0.09
C LEU A 200 20.52 -29.90 -1.00
N LEU A 201 21.34 -28.88 -1.20
CA LEU A 201 22.45 -28.91 -2.17
C LEU A 201 23.59 -29.84 -1.70
N ALA A 202 23.89 -29.85 -0.40
CA ALA A 202 24.85 -30.79 0.19
C ALA A 202 24.40 -32.25 0.02
N ARG A 203 23.11 -32.53 0.25
CA ARG A 203 22.52 -33.88 0.11
C ARG A 203 22.53 -34.38 -1.34
N ARG A 204 22.37 -33.48 -2.32
CA ARG A 204 22.51 -33.81 -3.76
C ARG A 204 23.97 -34.08 -4.17
N ARG A 205 24.96 -33.44 -3.55
CA ARG A 205 26.39 -33.71 -3.80
C ARG A 205 26.83 -35.07 -3.26
N THR A 206 26.34 -35.49 -2.09
CA THR A 206 26.61 -36.83 -1.55
C THR A 206 26.00 -37.93 -2.42
N HIS A 207 24.79 -37.75 -2.95
CA HIS A 207 24.16 -38.74 -3.83
C HIS A 207 24.87 -38.87 -5.19
N ARG A 208 25.41 -37.76 -5.75
CA ARG A 208 26.20 -37.80 -6.99
C ARG A 208 27.62 -38.35 -6.82
N ARG A 209 28.23 -38.21 -5.63
CA ARG A 209 29.52 -38.88 -5.32
C ARG A 209 29.34 -40.39 -5.14
N PHE A 210 28.25 -40.84 -4.51
CA PHE A 210 27.95 -42.26 -4.34
C PHE A 210 27.74 -42.99 -5.69
N LEU A 211 27.07 -42.34 -6.65
CA LEU A 211 26.88 -42.88 -8.01
C LEU A 211 28.15 -42.88 -8.88
N ARG A 212 29.16 -42.06 -8.58
CA ARG A 212 30.46 -42.11 -9.29
C ARG A 212 31.39 -43.20 -8.75
N CYS A 213 31.34 -43.53 -7.46
CA CYS A 213 32.10 -44.66 -6.92
C CYS A 213 31.58 -46.02 -7.40
N PHE A 214 30.26 -46.15 -7.65
CA PHE A 214 29.70 -47.42 -8.14
C PHE A 214 29.96 -47.70 -9.64
N ARG A 215 30.29 -46.68 -10.44
CA ARG A 215 30.54 -46.83 -11.89
C ARG A 215 32.01 -46.99 -12.26
N GLY A 216 32.93 -46.88 -11.30
CA GLY A 216 34.38 -46.98 -11.51
C GLY A 216 34.98 -48.39 -11.40
N ASN A 217 34.22 -49.38 -10.91
CA ASN A 217 34.76 -50.72 -10.61
C ASN A 217 34.46 -51.81 -11.66
N HIS A 218 34.00 -51.46 -12.87
CA HIS A 218 33.65 -52.46 -13.89
C HIS A 218 34.56 -52.49 -15.13
N LEU A 219 35.73 -51.84 -15.12
CA LEU A 219 36.67 -51.81 -16.25
C LEU A 219 38.12 -52.16 -15.88
N ARG A 220 38.30 -53.10 -14.95
CA ARG A 220 39.58 -53.82 -14.78
C ARG A 220 39.32 -55.30 -14.51
N ARG A 221 39.16 -56.05 -15.59
CA ARG A 221 39.61 -57.44 -15.71
C ARG A 221 40.13 -57.62 -17.12
#